data_AF-A0A3C0WGR0-F1
#
_entry.id   AF-A0A3C0WGR0-F1
#
_cell.length_a   1.000
_cell.length_b   1.000
_cell.length_c   1.000
_cell.angle_alpha   90.00
_cell.angle_beta   90.00
_cell.angle_gamma   90.00
#
_symmetry.space_group_name_H-M   'P 1'
#
loop_
_entity.id
_entity.type
_entity.pdbx_description
1 polymer ?
#
loop_
_entity_poly.entity_id
_entity_poly.type
_entity_poly.pdbx_seq_one_letter_code
_entity_poly.pdbx_strand_id
1 'polypeptide(L)'
;DFDQRIKVQAMLLIFESNMQCRDSSFTLDSLRDTLGIPIPETIDPTDADISDIPDIRMSRLDVTKMTAEQLSQTFSRASFVNSYKTTVNAAQEIVNRDEAPEGVSMADALGALVDNAETDEERLELLSKAVSACETDGRSPAPWLLRELPLRLMTGDSARASEIISTLETKHINEPGISQQLYGMLMQMGIMPPGMGAPGGGVSIGPPPGMGDPTA
;
A
#
# COMPACT_ATOMS: atom_id res chain seq x y z
N ASP A 1 24.07 14.21 -31.59
CA ASP A 1 23.36 15.43 -31.20
C ASP A 1 23.11 15.38 -29.69
N PHE A 2 23.64 16.36 -28.96
CA PHE A 2 23.60 16.41 -27.49
C PHE A 2 22.17 16.70 -26.98
N ASP A 3 21.43 17.57 -27.66
CA ASP A 3 20.06 17.93 -27.31
C ASP A 3 19.10 16.75 -27.47
N GLN A 4 19.31 15.92 -28.50
CA GLN A 4 18.55 14.69 -28.69
C GLN A 4 18.83 13.68 -27.58
N ARG A 5 20.09 13.55 -27.13
CA ARG A 5 20.44 12.65 -26.02
C ARG A 5 19.79 13.08 -24.71
N ILE A 6 19.79 14.38 -24.40
CA ILE A 6 19.10 14.90 -23.20
C ILE A 6 17.61 14.61 -23.26
N LYS A 7 16.95 14.83 -24.41
CA LYS A 7 15.53 14.56 -24.59
C LYS A 7 15.20 13.08 -24.39
N VAL A 8 16.01 12.19 -24.96
CA VAL A 8 15.82 10.74 -24.78
C VAL A 8 16.05 10.34 -23.32
N GLN A 9 17.09 10.85 -22.65
CA GLN A 9 17.31 10.60 -21.22
C GLN A 9 16.13 11.05 -20.35
N ALA A 10 15.60 12.25 -20.60
CA ALA A 10 14.43 12.76 -19.90
C ALA A 10 13.20 11.87 -20.14
N MET A 11 12.96 11.44 -21.39
CA MET A 11 11.88 10.51 -21.72
C MET A 11 12.04 9.18 -20.98
N LEU A 12 13.23 8.57 -21.01
CA LEU A 12 13.50 7.32 -20.33
C LEU A 12 13.28 7.44 -18.81
N LEU A 13 13.71 8.55 -18.20
CA LEU A 13 13.48 8.81 -16.78
C LEU A 13 11.97 8.89 -16.46
N ILE A 14 11.20 9.61 -17.28
CA ILE A 14 9.73 9.72 -17.10
C ILE A 14 9.07 8.36 -17.28
N PHE A 15 9.40 7.61 -18.34
CA PHE A 15 8.82 6.30 -18.57
C PHE A 15 9.14 5.32 -17.45
N GLU A 16 10.40 5.23 -17.05
CA GLU A 16 10.83 4.35 -15.97
C GLU A 16 10.13 4.69 -14.65
N SER A 17 10.10 5.96 -14.26
CA SER A 17 9.41 6.39 -13.03
C SER A 17 7.91 6.03 -13.05
N ASN A 18 7.24 6.19 -14.19
CA ASN A 18 5.82 5.81 -14.32
C ASN A 18 5.60 4.29 -14.27
N MET A 19 6.50 3.50 -14.87
CA MET A 19 6.42 2.04 -14.80
C MET A 19 6.72 1.53 -13.39
N GLN A 20 7.63 2.20 -12.68
CA GLN A 20 7.97 1.91 -11.29
C GLN A 20 6.83 2.15 -10.29
N CYS A 21 5.80 2.92 -10.66
CA CYS A 21 4.55 3.02 -9.88
C CYS A 21 3.73 1.72 -9.89
N ARG A 22 3.97 0.81 -10.83
CA ARG A 22 3.25 -0.47 -10.96
C ARG A 22 4.11 -1.67 -10.61
N ASP A 23 5.40 -1.60 -10.93
CA ASP A 23 6.38 -2.65 -10.70
C ASP A 23 7.66 -2.00 -10.15
N SER A 24 7.89 -2.18 -8.85
CA SER A 24 9.04 -1.61 -8.14
C SER A 24 10.39 -2.13 -8.67
N SER A 25 10.40 -3.30 -9.32
CA SER A 25 11.60 -3.90 -9.90
C SER A 25 11.93 -3.36 -11.30
N PHE A 26 10.98 -2.69 -11.96
CA PHE A 26 11.13 -2.25 -13.34
C PHE A 26 12.34 -1.32 -13.55
N THR A 27 13.08 -1.59 -14.62
CA THR A 27 14.25 -0.81 -15.06
C THR A 27 14.34 -0.74 -16.58
N LEU A 28 14.86 0.38 -17.10
CA LEU A 28 15.22 0.57 -18.51
C LEU A 28 16.72 0.45 -18.77
N ASP A 29 17.50 -0.12 -17.84
CA ASP A 29 18.97 -0.16 -17.95
C ASP A 29 19.47 -0.93 -19.18
N SER A 30 18.82 -2.02 -19.55
CA SER A 30 19.13 -2.74 -20.79
C SER A 30 18.88 -1.89 -22.04
N LEU A 31 17.82 -1.07 -22.04
CA LEU A 31 17.53 -0.14 -23.14
C LEU A 31 18.56 1.01 -23.16
N ARG A 32 18.96 1.52 -21.99
CA ARG A 32 20.00 2.56 -21.88
C ARG A 32 21.33 2.08 -22.42
N ASP A 33 21.74 0.87 -22.04
CA ASP A 33 22.96 0.23 -22.54
C ASP A 33 22.93 0.09 -24.08
N THR A 34 21.83 -0.44 -24.62
CA THR A 34 21.61 -0.57 -26.07
C THR A 34 21.71 0.77 -26.81
N LEU A 35 21.20 1.86 -26.20
CA LEU A 35 21.22 3.20 -26.77
C LEU A 35 22.54 3.96 -26.50
N GLY A 36 23.48 3.37 -25.76
CA GLY A 36 24.71 4.05 -25.32
C GLY A 36 24.45 5.26 -24.43
N ILE A 37 23.38 5.20 -23.63
CA ILE A 37 22.96 6.23 -22.70
C ILE A 37 23.42 5.84 -21.29
N PRO A 38 24.01 6.76 -20.50
CA PRO A 38 24.40 6.46 -19.13
C PRO A 38 23.22 5.99 -18.28
N ILE A 39 23.46 4.94 -17.50
CA ILE A 39 22.54 4.50 -16.46
C ILE A 39 22.60 5.52 -15.31
N PRO A 40 21.45 6.03 -14.83
CA PRO A 40 21.43 6.95 -13.71
C PRO A 40 22.03 6.32 -12.46
N GLU A 41 23.01 6.98 -11.86
CA GLU A 41 23.63 6.52 -10.62
C GLU A 41 22.65 6.60 -9.44
N THR A 42 22.89 5.71 -8.46
CA THR A 42 22.31 5.77 -7.12
C THR A 42 22.70 7.08 -6.44
N ILE A 43 21.75 7.71 -5.76
CA ILE A 43 21.94 8.95 -5.02
C ILE A 43 22.28 8.59 -3.59
N ASP A 44 23.48 8.98 -3.14
CA ASP A 44 23.86 8.89 -1.74
C ASP A 44 23.12 9.99 -0.95
N PRO A 45 22.31 9.65 0.08
CA PRO A 45 21.59 10.64 0.88
C PRO A 45 22.51 11.50 1.75
N THR A 46 23.82 11.22 1.82
CA THR A 46 24.80 12.03 2.53
C THR A 46 25.42 13.15 1.68
N ASP A 47 25.30 13.05 0.36
CA ASP A 47 25.87 14.01 -0.60
C ASP A 47 24.89 15.14 -0.98
N ALA A 48 23.61 15.03 -0.60
CA ALA A 48 22.57 16.00 -0.93
C ALA A 48 21.45 16.04 0.12
N ASP A 49 20.76 17.18 0.24
CA ASP A 49 19.53 17.27 1.01
C ASP A 49 18.43 16.48 0.29
N ILE A 50 17.84 15.49 0.97
CA ILE A 50 16.78 14.64 0.45
C ILE A 50 15.54 15.47 0.07
N SER A 51 15.31 16.59 0.76
CA SER A 51 14.20 17.51 0.51
C SER A 51 14.29 18.14 -0.89
N ASP A 52 15.51 18.36 -1.39
CA ASP A 52 15.77 18.98 -2.69
C ASP A 52 15.73 17.98 -3.85
N ILE A 53 15.71 16.67 -3.56
CA ILE A 53 15.64 15.63 -4.59
C ILE A 53 14.25 15.63 -5.23
N PRO A 54 14.12 15.81 -6.55
CA PRO A 54 12.82 15.75 -7.23
C PRO A 54 12.17 14.37 -7.10
N ASP A 55 10.84 14.31 -7.00
CA ASP A 55 10.09 13.05 -6.78
C ASP A 55 10.45 11.95 -7.78
N ILE A 56 10.57 12.32 -9.06
CA ILE A 56 10.93 11.42 -10.17
C ILE A 56 12.32 10.76 -10.03
N ARG A 57 13.15 11.27 -9.11
CA ARG A 57 14.50 10.76 -8.83
C ARG A 57 14.58 10.02 -7.50
N MET A 58 13.54 10.06 -6.67
CA MET A 58 13.55 9.43 -5.33
C MET A 58 13.77 7.93 -5.39
N SER A 59 13.43 7.26 -6.49
CA SER A 59 13.66 5.81 -6.65
C SER A 59 15.14 5.42 -6.73
N ARG A 60 16.03 6.40 -6.85
CA ARG A 60 17.50 6.20 -6.87
C ARG A 60 18.17 6.45 -5.53
N LEU A 61 17.44 6.86 -4.51
CA LEU A 61 18.01 7.10 -3.17
C LEU A 61 18.51 5.78 -2.56
N ASP A 62 19.72 5.79 -2.03
CA ASP A 62 20.24 4.70 -1.20
C ASP A 62 19.68 4.81 0.23
N VAL A 63 18.54 4.15 0.47
CA VAL A 63 17.85 4.18 1.76
C VAL A 63 18.66 3.56 2.90
N THR A 64 19.61 2.66 2.59
CA THR A 64 20.42 1.95 3.60
C THR A 64 21.39 2.87 4.34
N LYS A 65 21.71 4.02 3.74
CA LYS A 65 22.60 5.05 4.31
C LYS A 65 21.85 6.14 5.06
N MET A 66 20.51 6.11 5.09
CA MET A 66 19.71 7.16 5.70
C MET A 66 19.73 7.07 7.23
N THR A 67 19.77 8.22 7.89
CA THR A 67 19.42 8.32 9.31
C THR A 67 17.94 7.95 9.55
N ALA A 68 17.53 7.74 10.80
CA ALA A 68 16.11 7.45 11.11
C ALA A 68 15.18 8.60 10.65
N GLU A 69 15.57 9.86 10.90
CA GLU A 69 14.81 11.03 10.47
C GLU A 69 14.65 11.10 8.94
N GLN A 70 15.75 10.92 8.21
CA GLN A 70 15.75 10.89 6.75
C GLN A 70 14.89 9.76 6.18
N LEU A 71 14.93 8.57 6.81
CA LEU A 71 14.13 7.43 6.40
C LEU A 71 12.63 7.67 6.65
N SER A 72 12.28 8.27 7.80
CA SER A 72 10.92 8.71 8.12
C SER A 72 10.39 9.69 7.08
N GLN A 73 11.15 10.76 6.81
CA GLN A 73 10.81 11.76 5.80
C GLN A 73 10.65 11.15 4.41
N THR A 74 11.57 10.27 4.01
CA THR A 74 11.55 9.62 2.70
C THR A 74 10.35 8.71 2.54
N PHE A 75 10.04 7.89 3.54
CA PHE A 75 8.90 6.97 3.53
C PHE A 75 7.57 7.74 3.46
N SER A 76 7.38 8.76 4.30
CA SER A 76 6.16 9.58 4.30
C SER A 76 6.00 10.34 2.98
N ARG A 77 7.06 10.95 2.46
CA ARG A 77 7.02 11.69 1.19
C ARG A 77 6.72 10.75 0.03
N ALA A 78 7.44 9.63 -0.09
CA ALA A 78 7.25 8.67 -1.17
C ALA A 78 5.83 8.10 -1.19
N SER A 79 5.28 7.79 -0.02
CA SER A 79 3.90 7.31 0.10
C SER A 79 2.89 8.38 -0.32
N PHE A 80 3.12 9.65 0.02
CA PHE A 80 2.25 10.77 -0.36
C PHE A 80 2.25 11.02 -1.88
N VAL A 81 3.42 10.98 -2.53
CA VAL A 81 3.54 11.19 -3.99
C VAL A 81 3.35 9.91 -4.80
N ASN A 82 3.01 8.79 -4.14
CA ASN A 82 2.84 7.48 -4.75
C ASN A 82 4.08 7.00 -5.55
N SER A 83 5.27 7.30 -5.04
CA SER A 83 6.54 6.76 -5.56
C SER A 83 6.75 5.34 -5.03
N TYR A 84 6.03 4.39 -5.64
CA TYR A 84 5.91 3.02 -5.14
C TYR A 84 7.27 2.35 -4.88
N LYS A 85 8.19 2.38 -5.86
CA LYS A 85 9.55 1.84 -5.68
C LYS A 85 10.28 2.43 -4.46
N THR A 86 10.21 3.74 -4.27
CA THR A 86 10.84 4.37 -3.10
C THR A 86 10.17 3.95 -1.80
N THR A 87 8.84 3.89 -1.77
CA THR A 87 8.08 3.43 -0.60
C THR A 87 8.49 2.01 -0.21
N VAL A 88 8.61 1.10 -1.18
CA VAL A 88 9.02 -0.30 -0.95
C VAL A 88 10.45 -0.38 -0.43
N ASN A 89 11.38 0.33 -1.06
CA ASN A 89 12.77 0.34 -0.61
C ASN A 89 12.89 0.88 0.83
N ALA A 90 12.23 2.00 1.11
CA ALA A 90 12.23 2.59 2.45
C ALA A 90 11.55 1.68 3.49
N ALA A 91 10.42 1.07 3.14
CA ALA A 91 9.73 0.11 4.00
C ALA A 91 10.62 -1.10 4.34
N GLN A 92 11.31 -1.65 3.35
CA GLN A 92 12.22 -2.78 3.55
C GLN A 92 13.34 -2.41 4.52
N GLU A 93 13.93 -1.23 4.35
CA GLU A 93 14.96 -0.73 5.26
C GLU A 93 14.40 -0.49 6.68
N ILE A 94 13.18 0.05 6.82
CA ILE A 94 12.53 0.22 8.13
C ILE A 94 12.36 -1.13 8.84
N VAL A 95 11.87 -2.15 8.12
CA VAL A 95 11.63 -3.50 8.68
C VAL A 95 12.94 -4.22 9.03
N ASN A 96 14.05 -3.86 8.37
CA ASN A 96 15.38 -4.40 8.67
C ASN A 96 16.03 -3.75 9.91
N ARG A 97 15.47 -2.66 10.45
CA ARG A 97 15.95 -2.01 11.67
C ARG A 97 15.28 -2.60 12.90
N ASP A 98 15.98 -2.51 14.03
CA ASP A 98 15.45 -2.96 15.32
C ASP A 98 14.19 -2.18 15.74
N GLU A 99 14.11 -0.90 15.39
CA GLU A 99 13.01 -0.01 15.71
C GLU A 99 12.60 0.84 14.50
N ALA A 100 11.29 1.08 14.36
CA ALA A 100 10.78 1.97 13.34
C ALA A 100 11.17 3.43 13.66
N PRO A 101 11.51 4.26 12.64
CA PRO A 101 11.75 5.67 12.85
C PRO A 101 10.56 6.41 13.48
N GLU A 102 10.84 7.48 14.23
CA GLU A 102 9.80 8.33 14.80
C GLU A 102 8.83 8.85 13.72
N GLY A 103 7.53 8.81 14.02
CA GLY A 103 6.47 9.20 13.09
C GLY A 103 6.11 8.15 12.04
N VAL A 104 6.86 7.04 11.96
CA VAL A 104 6.53 5.90 11.11
C VAL A 104 6.12 4.70 11.94
N SER A 105 5.01 4.10 11.53
CA SER A 105 4.52 2.87 12.10
C SER A 105 5.21 1.66 11.46
N MET A 106 5.71 0.72 12.27
CA MET A 106 6.20 -0.58 11.76
C MET A 106 5.13 -1.34 10.96
N ALA A 107 3.87 -1.30 11.41
CA ALA A 107 2.75 -1.93 10.71
C ALA A 107 2.54 -1.36 9.29
N ASP A 108 2.48 -0.03 9.14
CA ASP A 108 2.45 0.65 7.84
C ASP A 108 3.62 0.29 6.92
N ALA A 109 4.85 0.19 7.45
CA ALA A 109 6.01 -0.24 6.66
C ALA A 109 5.84 -1.69 6.16
N LEU A 110 5.47 -2.63 7.04
CA LEU A 110 5.14 -4.01 6.66
C LEU A 110 4.01 -4.05 5.62
N GLY A 111 3.00 -3.21 5.80
CA GLY A 111 1.87 -3.08 4.90
C GLY A 111 2.20 -2.60 3.49
N ALA A 112 3.25 -1.82 3.33
CA ALA A 112 3.76 -1.42 2.02
C ALA A 112 4.47 -2.57 1.29
N LEU A 113 5.02 -3.53 2.02
CA LEU A 113 5.67 -4.71 1.46
C LEU A 113 4.65 -5.77 1.02
N VAL A 114 3.46 -5.82 1.64
CA VAL A 114 2.39 -6.78 1.31
C VAL A 114 2.07 -6.77 -0.19
N ASP A 115 2.04 -5.62 -0.83
CA ASP A 115 1.66 -5.53 -2.24
C ASP A 115 2.77 -6.05 -3.19
N ASN A 116 4.03 -6.15 -2.74
CA ASN A 116 5.17 -6.68 -3.52
C ASN A 116 5.46 -8.15 -3.26
N ALA A 117 4.90 -8.76 -2.23
CA ALA A 117 5.14 -10.16 -1.92
C ALA A 117 4.79 -11.07 -3.11
N GLU A 118 5.65 -12.06 -3.37
CA GLU A 118 5.54 -12.92 -4.55
C GLU A 118 4.48 -14.01 -4.38
N THR A 119 4.25 -14.44 -3.14
CA THR A 119 3.33 -15.53 -2.80
C THR A 119 2.27 -15.10 -1.80
N ASP A 120 1.16 -15.84 -1.77
CA ASP A 120 0.10 -15.61 -0.78
C ASP A 120 0.60 -15.92 0.64
N GLU A 121 1.51 -16.89 0.80
CA GLU A 121 2.14 -17.20 2.09
C GLU A 121 2.95 -16.01 2.62
N GLU A 122 3.75 -15.37 1.77
CA GLU A 122 4.55 -14.20 2.14
C GLU A 122 3.64 -13.01 2.48
N ARG A 123 2.57 -12.78 1.70
CA ARG A 123 1.56 -11.74 2.00
C ARG A 123 0.95 -11.96 3.37
N LEU A 124 0.56 -13.19 3.69
CA LEU A 124 -0.04 -13.54 4.97
C LEU A 124 0.96 -13.39 6.13
N GLU A 125 2.23 -13.74 5.93
CA GLU A 125 3.28 -13.55 6.93
C GLU A 125 3.47 -12.05 7.24
N LEU A 126 3.57 -11.20 6.22
CA LEU A 126 3.71 -9.76 6.37
C LEU A 126 2.50 -9.15 7.08
N LEU A 127 1.28 -9.55 6.72
CA LEU A 127 0.06 -9.09 7.39
C LEU A 127 0.01 -9.53 8.86
N SER A 128 0.41 -10.76 9.16
CA SER A 128 0.51 -11.23 10.55
C SER A 128 1.51 -10.41 11.35
N LYS A 129 2.67 -10.08 10.78
CA LYS A 129 3.66 -9.20 11.43
C LYS A 129 3.10 -7.80 11.66
N ALA A 130 2.34 -7.25 10.70
CA ALA A 130 1.72 -5.93 10.83
C ALA A 130 0.67 -5.89 11.96
N VAL A 131 -0.14 -6.95 12.09
CA VAL A 131 -1.08 -7.11 13.22
C VAL A 131 -0.34 -7.11 14.56
N SER A 132 0.72 -7.93 14.70
CA SER A 132 1.52 -7.98 15.93
C SER A 132 2.19 -6.65 16.28
N ALA A 133 2.66 -5.91 15.27
CA ALA A 133 3.23 -4.58 15.45
C ALA A 133 2.19 -3.59 15.98
N CYS A 134 0.96 -3.59 15.45
CA CYS A 134 -0.14 -2.78 15.97
C CYS A 134 -0.46 -3.11 17.43
N GLU A 135 -0.53 -4.39 17.79
CA GLU A 135 -0.81 -4.82 19.17
C GLU A 135 0.29 -4.37 20.15
N THR A 136 1.55 -4.46 19.73
CA THR A 136 2.70 -4.01 20.53
C THR A 136 2.66 -2.50 20.76
N ASP A 137 2.28 -1.73 19.73
CA ASP A 137 2.16 -0.28 19.78
C ASP A 137 0.84 0.20 20.43
N GLY A 138 -0.05 -0.71 20.85
CA GLY A 138 -1.37 -0.37 21.40
C GLY A 138 -2.32 0.27 20.37
N ARG A 139 -2.09 0.05 19.07
CA ARG A 139 -2.92 0.53 17.96
C ARG A 139 -3.90 -0.54 17.50
N SER A 140 -5.00 -0.12 16.88
CA SER A 140 -5.99 -1.07 16.35
C SER A 140 -5.39 -1.90 15.19
N PRO A 141 -5.46 -3.24 15.27
CA PRO A 141 -5.06 -4.12 14.16
C PRO A 141 -6.14 -4.25 13.08
N ALA A 142 -7.32 -3.64 13.26
CA ALA A 142 -8.48 -3.84 12.39
C ALA A 142 -8.24 -3.62 10.89
N PRO A 143 -7.49 -2.57 10.45
CA PRO A 143 -7.20 -2.38 9.03
C PRO A 143 -6.40 -3.53 8.41
N TRP A 144 -5.48 -4.13 9.17
CA TRP A 144 -4.65 -5.25 8.70
C TRP A 144 -5.44 -6.56 8.65
N LEU A 145 -6.31 -6.79 9.65
CA LEU A 145 -7.24 -7.90 9.67
C LEU A 145 -8.20 -7.86 8.47
N LEU A 146 -8.69 -6.67 8.10
CA LEU A 146 -9.50 -6.48 6.90
C LEU A 146 -8.74 -6.82 5.61
N ARG A 147 -7.44 -6.55 5.53
CA ARG A 147 -6.59 -6.95 4.39
C ARG A 147 -6.28 -8.45 4.38
N GLU A 148 -6.18 -9.09 5.54
CA GLU A 148 -5.93 -10.54 5.67
C GLU A 148 -7.16 -11.37 5.27
N LEU A 149 -8.37 -10.90 5.58
CA LEU A 149 -9.61 -11.67 5.42
C LEU A 149 -9.86 -12.18 3.99
N PRO A 150 -9.73 -11.38 2.90
CA PRO A 150 -9.87 -11.88 1.53
C PRO A 150 -8.91 -13.03 1.21
N LEU A 151 -7.65 -12.93 1.62
CA LEU A 151 -6.63 -13.95 1.34
C LEU A 151 -6.99 -15.27 2.03
N ARG A 152 -7.45 -15.20 3.29
CA ARG A 152 -7.90 -16.40 4.03
C ARG A 152 -9.12 -17.06 3.41
N LEU A 153 -10.07 -16.27 2.92
CA LEU A 153 -11.25 -16.79 2.21
C LEU A 153 -10.88 -17.44 0.87
N MET A 154 -9.98 -16.82 0.10
CA MET A 154 -9.51 -17.36 -1.18
C MET A 154 -8.69 -18.64 -1.03
N THR A 155 -7.86 -18.72 0.01
CA THR A 155 -7.03 -19.90 0.34
C THR A 155 -7.82 -21.02 1.05
N GLY A 156 -9.09 -20.78 1.40
CA GLY A 156 -9.97 -21.77 2.03
C GLY A 156 -9.77 -21.92 3.55
N ASP A 157 -9.00 -21.04 4.19
CA ASP A 157 -8.77 -21.01 5.63
C ASP A 157 -9.97 -20.38 6.37
N SER A 158 -11.09 -21.12 6.33
CA SER A 158 -12.37 -20.70 6.92
C SER A 158 -12.31 -20.51 8.44
N ALA A 159 -11.41 -21.23 9.14
CA ALA A 159 -11.24 -21.11 10.58
C ALA A 159 -10.67 -19.74 10.94
N ARG A 160 -9.55 -19.34 10.30
CA ARG A 160 -8.95 -18.03 10.52
C ARG A 160 -9.84 -16.90 10.02
N ALA A 161 -10.49 -17.07 8.87
CA ALA A 161 -11.44 -16.08 8.37
C ALA A 161 -12.58 -15.81 9.38
N SER A 162 -13.15 -16.86 9.98
CA SER A 162 -14.21 -16.73 10.99
C SER A 162 -13.71 -16.04 12.28
N GLU A 163 -12.48 -16.33 12.69
CA GLU A 163 -11.82 -15.67 13.83
C GLU A 163 -11.63 -14.17 13.58
N ILE A 164 -11.17 -13.80 12.38
CA ILE A 164 -11.00 -12.40 11.98
C ILE A 164 -12.34 -11.66 12.02
N ILE A 165 -13.39 -12.24 11.42
CA ILE A 165 -14.74 -11.64 11.42
C ILE A 165 -15.22 -11.42 12.84
N SER A 166 -15.15 -12.46 13.70
CA SER A 166 -15.56 -12.37 15.10
C SER A 166 -14.77 -11.29 15.87
N THR A 167 -13.46 -11.20 15.64
CA THR A 167 -12.60 -10.20 16.28
C THR A 167 -12.98 -8.78 15.85
N LEU A 168 -13.22 -8.58 14.55
CA LEU A 168 -13.66 -7.30 14.02
C LEU A 168 -15.04 -6.91 14.58
N GLU A 169 -16.02 -7.83 14.58
CA GLU A 169 -17.37 -7.58 15.08
C GLU A 169 -17.40 -7.27 16.59
N THR A 170 -16.62 -8.00 17.39
CA THR A 170 -16.68 -7.88 18.85
C THR A 170 -15.85 -6.71 19.40
N LYS A 171 -14.71 -6.40 18.78
CA LYS A 171 -13.75 -5.42 19.32
C LYS A 171 -13.63 -4.15 18.50
N HIS A 172 -13.78 -4.22 17.18
CA HIS A 172 -13.38 -3.13 16.27
C HIS A 172 -14.52 -2.58 15.40
N ILE A 173 -15.74 -3.13 15.49
CA ILE A 173 -16.84 -2.77 14.59
C ILE A 173 -17.29 -1.31 14.69
N ASN A 174 -17.11 -0.73 15.88
CA ASN A 174 -17.44 0.66 16.18
C ASN A 174 -16.34 1.63 15.74
N GLU A 175 -15.20 1.14 15.25
CA GLU A 175 -14.15 1.99 14.74
C GLU A 175 -14.55 2.61 13.39
N PRO A 176 -14.10 3.85 13.11
CA PRO A 176 -14.46 4.56 11.88
C PRO A 176 -14.15 3.75 10.62
N GLY A 177 -15.19 3.45 9.83
CA GLY A 177 -15.06 2.78 8.54
C GLY A 177 -14.89 1.25 8.58
N ILE A 178 -14.63 0.63 9.73
CA ILE A 178 -14.39 -0.82 9.82
C ILE A 178 -15.63 -1.64 9.46
N SER A 179 -16.79 -1.28 10.04
CA SER A 179 -18.07 -1.96 9.74
C SER A 179 -18.46 -1.85 8.27
N GLN A 180 -18.34 -0.66 7.69
CA GLN A 180 -18.66 -0.43 6.29
C GLN A 180 -17.75 -1.24 5.35
N GLN A 181 -16.44 -1.31 5.65
CA GLN A 181 -15.49 -2.10 4.87
C GLN A 181 -15.75 -3.61 5.01
N LEU A 182 -15.95 -4.11 6.23
CA LEU A 182 -16.23 -5.52 6.49
C LEU A 182 -17.49 -5.99 5.75
N TYR A 183 -18.61 -5.30 5.93
CA TYR A 183 -19.88 -5.70 5.31
C TYR A 183 -19.86 -5.49 3.79
N GLY A 184 -19.23 -4.41 3.30
CA GLY A 184 -19.05 -4.18 1.86
C GLY A 184 -18.29 -5.32 1.19
N MET A 185 -17.22 -5.77 1.82
CA MET A 185 -16.39 -6.88 1.35
C MET A 185 -17.15 -8.22 1.35
N LEU A 186 -17.87 -8.55 2.43
CA LEU A 186 -18.67 -9.77 2.51
C LEU A 186 -19.80 -9.81 1.46
N MET A 187 -20.41 -8.67 1.14
CA MET A 187 -21.38 -8.56 0.04
C MET A 187 -20.72 -8.78 -1.33
N GLN A 188 -19.55 -8.18 -1.58
CA GLN A 188 -18.83 -8.36 -2.84
C GLN A 188 -18.43 -9.83 -3.10
N MET A 189 -18.13 -10.58 -2.04
CA MET A 189 -17.80 -12.00 -2.13
C MET A 189 -19.05 -12.91 -2.17
N GLY A 190 -20.27 -12.36 -2.14
CA GLY A 190 -21.51 -13.13 -2.18
C GLY A 190 -21.80 -13.97 -0.94
N ILE A 191 -21.08 -13.72 0.16
CA ILE A 191 -21.25 -14.42 1.44
C ILE A 191 -22.51 -13.92 2.16
N MET A 192 -22.86 -12.64 1.98
CA MET A 192 -24.13 -12.07 2.42
C MET A 192 -25.09 -11.84 1.24
N PRO A 193 -26.38 -12.20 1.36
CA PRO A 193 -27.37 -11.90 0.34
C PRO A 193 -27.60 -10.38 0.22
N PRO A 194 -27.88 -9.86 -0.99
CA PRO A 194 -28.20 -8.45 -1.19
C PRO A 194 -29.44 -8.06 -0.38
N GLY A 195 -29.28 -7.10 0.54
CA GLY A 195 -30.35 -6.59 1.41
C GLY A 195 -30.15 -6.85 2.92
N MET A 196 -29.14 -7.65 3.31
CA MET A 196 -28.73 -7.76 4.71
C MET A 196 -27.70 -6.66 5.02
N GLY A 197 -28.19 -5.43 5.17
CA GLY A 197 -27.35 -4.29 5.54
C GLY A 197 -26.87 -4.37 6.99
N ALA A 198 -25.77 -3.67 7.30
CA ALA A 198 -25.23 -3.51 8.64
C ALA A 198 -26.35 -3.19 9.66
N PRO A 199 -26.40 -3.83 10.84
CA PRO A 199 -27.36 -3.46 11.87
C PRO A 199 -27.05 -2.04 12.35
N GLY A 200 -27.78 -1.05 11.82
CA GLY A 200 -27.64 0.37 12.16
C GLY A 200 -27.50 1.33 10.97
N GLY A 201 -27.35 0.84 9.74
CA GLY A 201 -27.15 1.67 8.55
C GLY A 201 -28.36 1.71 7.60
N GLY A 202 -29.58 1.86 8.12
CA GLY A 202 -30.78 1.94 7.32
C GLY A 202 -30.95 3.31 6.65
N VAL A 203 -30.16 3.63 5.63
CA VAL A 203 -30.65 4.57 4.60
C VAL A 203 -31.60 3.79 3.70
N SER A 204 -32.89 3.82 4.06
CA SER A 204 -33.95 3.43 3.15
C SER A 204 -33.88 4.36 1.94
N ILE A 205 -33.33 3.87 0.83
CA ILE A 205 -33.61 4.47 -0.47
C ILE A 205 -35.06 4.11 -0.77
N GLY A 206 -35.98 4.91 -0.23
CA GLY A 206 -37.38 4.87 -0.62
C GLY A 206 -37.46 5.06 -2.14
N PRO A 207 -38.41 4.38 -2.81
CA PRO A 207 -38.54 4.50 -4.26
C PRO A 207 -38.72 5.98 -4.65
N PRO A 208 -38.12 6.43 -5.76
CA PRO A 208 -38.19 7.82 -6.18
C PRO A 208 -39.66 8.25 -6.34
N PRO A 209 -40.04 9.43 -5.82
CA PRO A 209 -41.40 9.92 -5.97
C PRO A 209 -41.62 10.34 -7.43
N GLY A 210 -42.51 9.62 -8.12
CA GLY A 210 -43.04 10.07 -9.41
C GLY A 210 -42.88 9.08 -10.56
N MET A 211 -43.56 7.95 -10.50
CA MET A 211 -44.25 7.40 -11.68
C MET A 211 -45.66 7.07 -11.23
N GLY A 212 -46.61 7.94 -11.61
CA GLY A 212 -48.02 7.67 -11.43
C GLY A 212 -48.41 6.44 -12.24
N ASP A 213 -49.24 5.59 -11.63
CA ASP A 213 -49.96 4.52 -12.31
C ASP A 213 -50.70 5.08 -13.53
N PRO A 214 -50.46 4.57 -14.74
CA PRO A 214 -51.49 4.52 -15.74
C PRO A 214 -52.27 3.21 -15.52
N THR A 215 -53.58 3.32 -15.32
CA THR A 215 -54.59 2.24 -15.35
C THR A 215 -54.78 1.37 -14.10
N ALA A 216 -55.73 1.77 -13.24
CA ALA A 216 -56.99 1.08 -12.95
C ALA A 216 -57.61 1.60 -11.64
#